data_AF-A0A7Y4SLP0-F1
#
_entry.id   AF-A0A7Y4SLP0-F1
#
_cell.length_a   1.000
_cell.length_b   1.000
_cell.length_c   1.000
_cell.angle_alpha   90.00
_cell.angle_beta   90.00
_cell.angle_gamma   90.00
#
_symmetry.space_group_name_H-M   'P 1'
#
loop_
_entity.id
_entity.type
_entity.pdbx_description
1 polymer ?
#
loop_
_entity_poly.entity_id
_entity_poly.type
_entity_poly.pdbx_seq_one_letter_code
_entity_poly.pdbx_strand_id
1 'polypeptide(L)'
;MNGRKVAPLLLLLCTGLSPIAAPPLEAQFGGLGRRITEGANKPVALPTNDPSVVPITDKVLEGFERAMKTELTLRGELRNELEARDAAEKKHAACKQEVAGSPEAQQIIMQLANVPENATTEQMMKVMAQMAQDQEALVLKKCGPVPAPINTAQRLLDIEQRAAASAGPIR
;
A
#
# COMPACT_ATOMS: atom_id res chain seq x y z
N MET A 1 -27.09 39.14 -37.48
CA MET A 1 -25.63 39.16 -37.69
C MET A 1 -24.99 39.91 -36.54
N ASN A 2 -24.30 39.23 -35.62
CA ASN A 2 -23.39 39.85 -34.66
C ASN A 2 -22.41 38.76 -34.20
N GLY A 3 -21.17 38.86 -34.68
CA GLY A 3 -20.11 37.89 -34.46
C GLY A 3 -19.44 38.07 -33.10
N ARG A 4 -19.44 37.01 -32.29
CA ARG A 4 -18.54 36.88 -31.14
C ARG A 4 -17.31 36.10 -31.57
N LYS A 5 -16.17 36.80 -31.58
CA LYS A 5 -14.84 36.23 -31.80
C LYS A 5 -14.44 35.45 -30.55
N VAL A 6 -14.17 34.17 -30.71
CA VAL A 6 -13.62 33.30 -29.65
C VAL A 6 -12.10 33.45 -29.68
N ALA A 7 -11.52 33.92 -28.59
CA ALA A 7 -10.07 33.94 -28.39
C ALA A 7 -9.63 32.57 -27.82
N PRO A 8 -8.55 31.94 -28.34
CA PRO A 8 -7.98 30.75 -27.74
C PRO A 8 -7.02 31.18 -26.62
N LEU A 9 -7.39 30.93 -25.38
CA LEU A 9 -6.50 31.07 -24.22
C LEU A 9 -5.55 29.87 -24.21
N LEU A 10 -4.41 30.05 -24.87
CA LEU A 10 -3.28 29.14 -24.87
C LEU A 10 -2.52 29.32 -23.55
N LEU A 11 -2.84 28.51 -22.53
CA LEU A 11 -2.09 28.48 -21.28
C LEU A 11 -1.11 27.30 -21.30
N LEU A 12 0.07 27.61 -21.83
CA LEU A 12 1.33 26.92 -21.61
C LEU A 12 1.60 26.86 -20.10
N LEU A 13 1.60 25.66 -19.51
CA LEU A 13 2.21 25.41 -18.21
C LEU A 13 3.33 24.40 -18.38
N CYS A 14 4.53 24.96 -18.42
CA CYS A 14 5.82 24.34 -18.55
C CYS A 14 6.12 23.40 -17.37
N THR A 15 6.53 22.18 -17.73
CA THR A 15 7.74 21.48 -17.23
C THR A 15 8.12 21.64 -15.75
N GLY A 16 7.94 20.55 -15.01
CA GLY A 16 8.63 20.26 -13.76
C GLY A 16 8.99 18.77 -13.65
N LEU A 17 9.48 18.16 -14.74
CA LEU A 17 10.16 16.86 -14.67
C LEU A 17 11.55 17.10 -14.06
N SER A 18 11.69 16.90 -12.77
CA SER A 18 13.00 16.68 -12.14
C SER A 18 13.34 15.20 -12.30
N PRO A 19 14.29 14.80 -13.15
CA PRO A 19 14.88 13.48 -13.02
C PRO A 19 15.70 13.47 -11.73
N ILE A 20 15.26 12.70 -10.72
CA ILE A 20 16.12 12.33 -9.60
C ILE A 20 17.17 11.37 -10.20
N ALA A 21 18.29 11.94 -10.63
CA ALA A 21 19.48 11.17 -10.93
C ALA A 21 19.92 10.49 -9.63
N ALA A 22 19.74 9.17 -9.54
CA ALA A 22 20.38 8.39 -8.50
C ALA A 22 21.90 8.60 -8.65
N PRO A 23 22.62 9.00 -7.58
CA PRO A 23 24.07 9.05 -7.66
C PRO A 23 24.60 7.63 -7.89
N PRO A 24 25.61 7.45 -8.76
CA PRO A 24 26.25 6.15 -8.95
C PRO A 24 26.86 5.68 -7.62
N LEU A 25 26.55 4.44 -7.25
CA LEU A 25 26.90 3.80 -5.98
C LEU A 25 28.41 3.48 -5.82
N GLU A 26 29.27 4.00 -6.71
CA GLU A 26 30.69 3.59 -6.81
C GLU A 26 31.69 4.56 -6.16
N ALA A 27 31.24 5.68 -5.58
CA ALA A 27 32.16 6.67 -4.99
C ALA A 27 32.41 6.54 -3.47
N GLN A 28 31.80 5.56 -2.77
CA GLN A 28 31.93 5.46 -1.29
C GLN A 28 32.93 4.39 -0.81
N PHE A 29 33.45 3.53 -1.68
CA PHE A 29 34.41 2.48 -1.31
C PHE A 29 35.86 2.74 -1.73
N GLY A 30 36.20 3.96 -2.17
CA GLY A 30 37.52 4.31 -2.71
C GLY A 30 38.60 4.72 -1.70
N GLY A 31 38.42 4.49 -0.39
CA GLY A 31 39.28 5.09 0.66
C GLY A 31 39.90 4.15 1.70
N LEU A 32 39.63 2.84 1.64
CA LEU A 32 40.07 1.88 2.67
C LEU A 32 41.15 0.90 2.19
N GLY A 33 41.97 1.33 1.22
CA GLY A 33 43.04 0.54 0.62
C GLY A 33 44.42 1.08 0.91
N ARG A 34 44.85 1.15 2.18
CA ARG A 34 46.27 1.15 2.61
C ARG A 34 46.39 1.39 4.12
N ARG A 35 46.52 0.32 4.89
CA ARG A 35 47.28 0.18 6.17
C ARG A 35 46.74 -1.00 6.97
N ILE A 36 46.87 -2.22 6.45
CA ILE A 36 46.82 -3.44 7.27
C ILE A 36 47.90 -4.40 6.74
N THR A 37 49.16 -4.00 6.84
CA THR A 37 50.30 -4.91 6.68
C THR A 37 51.38 -4.45 7.64
N GLU A 38 51.20 -4.75 8.94
CA GLU A 38 52.24 -4.90 9.97
C GLU A 38 51.57 -4.90 11.34
N GLY A 39 51.32 -6.09 11.88
CA GLY A 39 50.67 -6.27 13.19
C GLY A 39 50.01 -7.64 13.39
N ALA A 40 49.84 -8.43 12.32
CA ALA A 40 49.25 -9.76 12.37
C ALA A 40 50.27 -10.83 12.78
N ASN A 41 50.70 -10.83 14.05
CA ASN A 41 51.24 -12.05 14.68
C ASN A 41 51.22 -11.97 16.21
N LYS A 42 50.13 -11.46 16.79
CA LYS A 42 49.71 -11.88 18.12
C LYS A 42 48.36 -12.58 17.98
N PRO A 43 48.25 -13.87 18.33
CA PRO A 43 46.94 -14.48 18.52
C PRO A 43 46.27 -13.73 19.67
N VAL A 44 45.38 -12.80 19.33
CA VAL A 44 44.42 -12.27 20.29
C VAL A 44 43.46 -13.42 20.52
N ALA A 45 43.73 -14.20 21.58
CA ALA A 45 42.75 -15.11 22.13
C ALA A 45 41.58 -14.24 22.61
N LEU A 46 40.57 -14.10 21.74
CA LEU A 46 39.28 -13.55 22.11
C LEU A 46 38.74 -14.43 23.25
N PRO A 47 38.41 -13.87 24.41
CA PRO A 47 37.79 -14.63 25.47
C PRO A 47 36.44 -15.16 24.97
N THR A 48 36.38 -16.43 24.62
CA THR A 48 35.20 -17.17 24.13
C THR A 48 34.14 -17.41 25.21
N ASN A 49 34.23 -16.72 26.35
CA ASN A 49 33.34 -16.87 27.50
C ASN A 49 32.48 -15.63 27.75
N ASP A 50 32.30 -14.75 26.76
CA ASP A 50 31.23 -13.77 26.83
C ASP A 50 29.93 -14.44 26.37
N PRO A 51 28.92 -14.63 27.26
CA PRO A 51 27.65 -15.24 26.89
C PRO A 51 26.87 -14.45 25.83
N SER A 52 27.31 -13.24 25.48
CA SER A 52 26.75 -12.45 24.38
C SER A 52 27.28 -12.84 22.99
N VAL A 53 28.35 -13.64 22.91
CA VAL A 53 28.95 -14.06 21.62
C VAL A 53 28.35 -15.40 21.20
N VAL A 54 27.35 -15.35 20.33
CA VAL A 54 26.81 -16.54 19.67
C VAL A 54 27.75 -16.93 18.52
N PRO A 55 28.39 -18.11 18.54
CA PRO A 55 29.24 -18.54 17.45
C PRO A 55 28.39 -18.77 16.20
N ILE A 56 28.80 -18.18 15.08
CA ILE A 56 28.19 -18.44 13.77
C ILE A 56 28.62 -19.86 13.36
N THR A 57 27.70 -20.80 13.50
CA THR A 57 27.87 -22.21 13.10
C THR A 57 27.07 -22.49 11.82
N ASP A 58 27.40 -23.56 11.11
CA ASP A 58 26.66 -23.97 9.92
C ASP A 58 25.16 -24.16 10.22
N LYS A 59 24.82 -24.70 11.40
CA LYS A 59 23.42 -24.81 11.85
C LYS A 59 22.71 -23.47 12.00
N VAL A 60 23.41 -22.44 12.50
CA VAL A 60 22.87 -21.07 12.61
C VAL A 60 22.59 -20.53 11.21
N LEU A 61 23.51 -20.75 10.27
CA LEU A 61 23.36 -20.29 8.88
C LEU A 61 22.24 -21.03 8.15
N GLU A 62 22.10 -22.34 8.32
CA GLU A 62 21.00 -23.12 7.77
C GLU A 62 19.64 -22.68 8.33
N GLY A 63 19.58 -22.42 9.65
CA GLY A 63 18.37 -21.88 10.29
C GLY A 63 18.02 -20.51 9.75
N PHE A 64 19.01 -19.63 9.61
CA PHE A 64 18.83 -18.32 9.01
C PHE A 64 18.37 -18.41 7.55
N GLU A 65 18.95 -19.30 6.75
CA GLU A 65 18.54 -19.50 5.35
C GLU A 65 17.08 -19.97 5.26
N ARG A 66 16.64 -20.89 6.12
CA ARG A 66 15.23 -21.31 6.19
C ARG A 66 14.32 -20.15 6.58
N ALA A 67 14.70 -19.37 7.58
CA ALA A 67 13.94 -18.19 8.01
C ALA A 67 13.77 -17.17 6.88
N MET A 68 14.85 -16.85 6.18
CA MET A 68 14.85 -15.95 5.03
C MET A 68 13.97 -16.47 3.88
N LYS A 69 14.04 -17.76 3.56
CA LYS A 69 13.18 -18.38 2.53
C LYS A 69 11.70 -18.29 2.90
N THR A 70 11.37 -18.54 4.17
CA THR A 70 10.00 -18.39 4.69
C THR A 70 9.55 -16.92 4.58
N GLU A 71 10.35 -15.97 5.05
CA GLU A 71 10.01 -14.55 4.99
C GLU A 71 9.77 -14.07 3.55
N LEU A 72 10.65 -14.43 2.62
CA LEU A 72 10.52 -14.07 1.20
C LEU A 72 9.23 -14.64 0.60
N THR A 73 8.90 -15.90 0.92
CA THR A 73 7.69 -16.55 0.44
C THR A 73 6.44 -15.82 0.96
N LEU A 74 6.36 -15.58 2.26
CA LEU A 74 5.19 -14.94 2.87
C LEU A 74 5.06 -13.45 2.47
N ARG A 75 6.17 -12.74 2.28
CA ARG A 75 6.13 -11.38 1.70
C ARG A 75 5.63 -11.40 0.26
N GLY A 76 5.97 -12.43 -0.51
CA GLY A 76 5.41 -12.66 -1.85
C GLY A 76 3.90 -12.89 -1.82
N GLU A 77 3.42 -13.71 -0.89
CA GLU A 77 1.98 -13.92 -0.66
C GLU A 77 1.27 -12.62 -0.30
N LEU A 78 1.82 -11.84 0.65
CA LEU A 78 1.26 -10.54 1.03
C LEU A 78 1.21 -9.57 -0.16
N ARG A 79 2.23 -9.56 -1.03
CA ARG A 79 2.19 -8.77 -2.26
C ARG A 79 1.03 -9.17 -3.16
N ASN A 80 0.84 -10.47 -3.38
CA ASN A 80 -0.28 -10.97 -4.19
C ASN A 80 -1.63 -10.61 -3.58
N GLU A 81 -1.77 -10.68 -2.25
CA GLU A 81 -2.98 -10.25 -1.53
C GLU A 81 -3.27 -8.76 -1.75
N LEU A 82 -2.24 -7.90 -1.65
CA LEU A 82 -2.38 -6.46 -1.88
C LEU A 82 -2.75 -6.15 -3.34
N GLU A 83 -2.12 -6.79 -4.31
CA GLU A 83 -2.45 -6.63 -5.74
C GLU A 83 -3.87 -7.08 -6.06
N ALA A 84 -4.30 -8.22 -5.51
CA ALA A 84 -5.66 -8.72 -5.66
C ALA A 84 -6.69 -7.76 -5.05
N ARG A 85 -6.38 -7.19 -3.87
CA ARG A 85 -7.23 -6.17 -3.23
C ARG A 85 -7.31 -4.91 -4.09
N ASP A 86 -6.19 -4.38 -4.57
CA ASP A 86 -6.17 -3.18 -5.41
C ASP A 86 -7.00 -3.39 -6.70
N ALA A 87 -6.92 -4.57 -7.29
CA ALA A 87 -7.74 -4.93 -8.44
C ALA A 87 -9.24 -4.99 -8.09
N ALA A 88 -9.60 -5.56 -6.94
CA ALA A 88 -10.97 -5.60 -6.46
C ALA A 88 -11.52 -4.20 -6.15
N GLU A 89 -10.70 -3.33 -5.55
CA GLU A 89 -11.06 -1.95 -5.23
C GLU A 89 -11.30 -1.13 -6.50
N LYS A 90 -10.43 -1.26 -7.51
CA LYS A 90 -10.64 -0.63 -8.83
C LYS A 90 -11.93 -1.09 -9.49
N LYS A 91 -12.23 -2.39 -9.45
CA LYS A 91 -13.50 -2.93 -9.99
C LYS A 91 -14.72 -2.39 -9.25
N HIS A 92 -14.65 -2.33 -7.91
CA HIS A 92 -15.73 -1.77 -7.09
C HIS A 92 -15.96 -0.29 -7.38
N ALA A 93 -14.88 0.50 -7.46
CA ALA A 93 -14.93 1.92 -7.79
C ALA A 93 -15.52 2.18 -9.19
N ALA A 94 -15.12 1.39 -10.20
CA ALA A 94 -15.69 1.47 -11.54
C ALA A 94 -17.19 1.14 -11.54
N CYS A 95 -17.58 0.05 -10.88
CA CYS A 95 -19.00 -0.29 -10.74
C CYS A 95 -19.80 0.82 -10.04
N LYS A 96 -19.25 1.44 -8.99
CA LYS A 96 -19.91 2.55 -8.29
C LYS A 96 -20.16 3.73 -9.22
N GLN A 97 -19.21 4.05 -10.12
CA GLN A 97 -19.39 5.10 -11.12
C GLN A 97 -20.48 4.75 -12.14
N GLU A 98 -20.54 3.50 -12.60
CA GLU A 98 -21.60 3.02 -13.50
C GLU A 98 -22.98 3.06 -12.82
N VAL A 99 -23.07 2.61 -11.57
CA VAL A 99 -24.31 2.65 -10.78
C VAL A 99 -24.79 4.08 -10.58
N ALA A 100 -23.89 5.03 -10.32
CA ALA A 100 -24.26 6.44 -10.18
C ALA A 100 -24.92 7.04 -11.44
N GLY A 101 -24.56 6.54 -12.64
CA GLY A 101 -25.18 6.93 -13.90
C GLY A 101 -26.45 6.14 -14.26
N SER A 102 -26.80 5.12 -13.49
CA SER A 102 -27.93 4.23 -13.80
C SER A 102 -29.30 4.91 -13.66
N PRO A 103 -30.33 4.43 -14.39
CA PRO A 103 -31.70 4.90 -14.21
C PRO A 103 -32.20 4.77 -12.76
N GLU A 104 -31.80 3.71 -12.05
CA GLU A 104 -32.16 3.52 -10.65
C GLU A 104 -31.56 4.61 -9.74
N ALA A 105 -30.30 4.99 -9.97
CA ALA A 105 -29.69 6.12 -9.25
C ALA A 105 -30.36 7.46 -9.62
N GLN A 106 -30.74 7.65 -10.89
CA GLN A 106 -31.49 8.83 -11.31
C GLN A 106 -32.86 8.91 -10.61
N GLN A 107 -33.56 7.79 -10.43
CA GLN A 107 -34.82 7.74 -9.69
C GLN A 107 -34.66 8.14 -8.23
N ILE A 108 -33.57 7.70 -7.57
CA ILE A 108 -33.25 8.13 -6.20
C ILE A 108 -33.05 9.65 -6.16
N ILE A 109 -32.31 10.22 -7.12
CA ILE A 109 -32.08 11.67 -7.21
C ILE A 109 -33.39 12.43 -7.48
N MET A 110 -34.29 11.89 -8.30
CA MET A 110 -35.59 12.50 -8.57
C MET A 110 -36.49 12.61 -7.34
N GLN A 111 -36.25 11.81 -6.28
CA GLN A 111 -36.98 11.98 -5.01
C GLN A 111 -36.73 13.36 -4.40
N LEU A 112 -35.56 13.97 -4.63
CA LEU A 112 -35.25 15.32 -4.17
C LEU A 112 -36.11 16.37 -4.87
N ALA A 113 -36.40 16.17 -6.16
CA ALA A 113 -37.26 17.07 -6.93
C ALA A 113 -38.74 17.02 -6.48
N ASN A 114 -39.13 15.97 -5.78
CA ASN A 114 -40.48 15.82 -5.22
C ASN A 114 -40.63 16.44 -3.82
N VAL A 115 -39.55 16.98 -3.24
CA VAL A 115 -39.62 17.71 -1.97
C VAL A 115 -40.31 19.06 -2.23
N PRO A 116 -41.37 19.40 -1.47
CA PRO A 116 -42.09 20.66 -1.68
C PRO A 116 -41.19 21.87 -1.38
N GLU A 117 -41.39 22.97 -2.09
CA GLU A 117 -40.54 24.18 -2.00
C GLU A 117 -40.52 24.81 -0.58
N ASN A 118 -41.52 24.51 0.24
CA ASN A 118 -41.64 24.97 1.62
C ASN A 118 -41.23 23.90 2.66
N ALA A 119 -40.50 22.87 2.26
CA ALA A 119 -40.03 21.84 3.18
C ALA A 119 -39.13 22.41 4.28
N THR A 120 -39.30 21.92 5.50
CA THR A 120 -38.42 22.31 6.61
C THR A 120 -37.03 21.70 6.45
N THR A 121 -36.04 22.27 7.13
CA THR A 121 -34.68 21.74 7.16
C THR A 121 -34.65 20.27 7.63
N GLU A 122 -35.45 19.88 8.64
CA GLU A 122 -35.51 18.48 9.07
C GLU A 122 -36.06 17.55 7.98
N GLN A 123 -37.08 17.98 7.22
CA GLN A 123 -37.63 17.17 6.14
C GLN A 123 -36.60 16.96 5.03
N MET A 124 -35.86 18.01 4.68
CA MET A 124 -34.82 17.92 3.66
C MET A 124 -33.65 17.04 4.13
N MET A 125 -33.22 17.13 5.39
CA MET A 125 -32.21 16.23 5.96
C MET A 125 -32.66 14.77 5.94
N LYS A 126 -33.93 14.50 6.27
CA LYS A 126 -34.50 13.15 6.25
C LYS A 126 -34.49 12.56 4.83
N VAL A 127 -34.87 13.34 3.82
CA VAL A 127 -34.83 12.90 2.42
C VAL A 127 -33.39 12.65 1.97
N MET A 128 -32.44 13.54 2.29
CA MET A 128 -31.03 13.31 1.98
C MET A 128 -30.48 12.05 2.64
N ALA A 129 -30.83 11.79 3.91
CA ALA A 129 -30.42 10.58 4.61
C ALA A 129 -31.00 9.31 3.96
N GLN A 130 -32.28 9.35 3.56
CA GLN A 130 -32.91 8.23 2.84
C GLN A 130 -32.24 8.00 1.49
N MET A 131 -31.99 9.06 0.72
CA MET A 131 -31.29 8.95 -0.56
C MET A 131 -29.89 8.35 -0.42
N ALA A 132 -29.14 8.74 0.62
CA ALA A 132 -27.83 8.16 0.90
C ALA A 132 -27.92 6.65 1.21
N GLN A 133 -28.91 6.24 2.02
CA GLN A 133 -29.17 4.83 2.31
C GLN A 133 -29.60 4.04 1.07
N ASP A 134 -30.49 4.60 0.24
CA ASP A 134 -30.95 3.96 -1.00
C ASP A 134 -29.80 3.82 -2.00
N GLN A 135 -28.94 4.84 -2.11
CA GLN A 135 -27.77 4.80 -2.98
C GLN A 135 -26.73 3.78 -2.48
N GLU A 136 -26.48 3.72 -1.18
CA GLU A 136 -25.59 2.72 -0.59
C GLU A 136 -26.14 1.30 -0.79
N ALA A 137 -27.44 1.09 -0.57
CA ALA A 137 -28.10 -0.19 -0.81
C ALA A 137 -28.04 -0.60 -2.29
N LEU A 138 -28.20 0.36 -3.21
CA LEU A 138 -28.07 0.12 -4.64
C LEU A 138 -26.64 -0.26 -5.03
N VAL A 139 -25.63 0.46 -4.51
CA VAL A 139 -24.21 0.15 -4.73
C VAL A 139 -23.88 -1.21 -4.14
N LEU A 140 -24.32 -1.53 -2.93
CA LEU A 140 -24.12 -2.83 -2.30
C LEU A 140 -24.76 -3.96 -3.13
N LYS A 141 -25.98 -3.73 -3.63
CA LYS A 141 -26.72 -4.70 -4.45
C LYS A 141 -26.05 -4.96 -5.81
N LYS A 142 -25.50 -3.93 -6.45
CA LYS A 142 -24.96 -4.03 -7.82
C LYS A 142 -23.45 -4.32 -7.84
N CYS A 143 -22.70 -3.73 -6.92
CA CYS A 143 -21.24 -3.79 -6.86
C CYS A 143 -20.72 -4.75 -5.77
N GLY A 144 -21.58 -5.19 -4.86
CA GLY A 144 -21.18 -6.01 -3.71
C GLY A 144 -20.51 -5.20 -2.59
N PRO A 145 -20.03 -5.89 -1.54
CA PRO A 145 -19.38 -5.24 -0.41
C PRO A 145 -18.05 -4.60 -0.83
N VAL A 146 -17.69 -3.53 -0.13
CA VAL A 146 -16.38 -2.88 -0.30
C VAL A 146 -15.29 -3.89 0.13
N PRO A 147 -14.22 -4.08 -0.67
CA PRO A 147 -13.10 -4.92 -0.27
C PRO A 147 -12.55 -4.51 1.10
N ALA A 148 -12.41 -5.46 2.01
CA ALA A 148 -11.92 -5.19 3.36
C ALA A 148 -10.46 -4.69 3.31
N PRO A 149 -10.08 -3.73 4.16
CA PRO A 149 -8.70 -3.28 4.25
C PRO A 149 -7.82 -4.41 4.81
N ILE A 150 -6.63 -4.55 4.23
CA ILE A 150 -5.59 -5.45 4.77
C ILE A 150 -4.78 -4.66 5.78
N ASN A 151 -4.68 -5.17 7.02
CA ASN A 151 -3.79 -4.60 8.03
C ASN A 151 -2.34 -5.04 7.75
N THR A 152 -1.66 -4.31 6.87
CA THR A 152 -0.31 -4.63 6.43
C THR A 152 0.68 -4.69 7.59
N ALA A 153 0.55 -3.81 8.59
CA ALA A 153 1.44 -3.82 9.76
C ALA A 153 1.32 -5.13 10.56
N GLN A 154 0.09 -5.56 10.84
CA GLN A 154 -0.14 -6.83 11.54
C GLN A 154 0.34 -8.03 10.72
N ARG A 155 0.14 -8.00 9.39
CA ARG A 155 0.60 -9.08 8.50
C ARG A 155 2.12 -9.16 8.48
N LEU A 156 2.84 -8.04 8.42
CA LEU A 156 4.30 -8.03 8.49
C LEU A 156 4.82 -8.59 9.82
N LEU A 157 4.20 -8.24 10.94
CA LEU A 157 4.55 -8.81 12.25
C LEU A 157 4.34 -10.33 12.29
N ASP A 158 3.23 -10.84 11.75
CA ASP A 158 2.99 -12.29 11.63
C ASP A 158 4.04 -12.98 10.77
N ILE A 159 4.42 -12.36 9.64
CA ILE A 159 5.47 -12.87 8.75
C ILE A 159 6.80 -12.99 9.49
N GLU A 160 7.22 -11.94 10.22
CA GLU A 160 8.46 -11.95 11.00
C GLU A 160 8.45 -13.05 12.06
N GLN A 161 7.34 -13.20 12.79
CA GLN A 161 7.19 -14.24 13.81
C GLN A 161 7.26 -15.65 13.20
N ARG A 162 6.61 -15.88 12.06
CA ARG A 162 6.62 -17.18 11.36
C ARG A 162 7.98 -17.48 10.74
N ALA A 163 8.64 -16.48 10.18
CA ALA A 163 10.00 -16.60 9.67
C ALA A 163 10.97 -16.98 10.81
N ALA A 164 10.92 -16.28 11.94
CA ALA A 164 11.71 -16.60 13.11
C ALA A 164 11.43 -18.02 13.64
N ALA A 165 10.16 -18.43 13.71
CA ALA A 165 9.79 -19.78 14.10
C ALA A 165 10.35 -20.86 13.15
N SER A 166 10.41 -20.57 11.85
CA SER A 166 10.94 -21.50 10.84
C SER A 166 12.46 -21.68 10.88
N ALA A 167 13.20 -20.79 11.55
CA ALA A 167 14.62 -20.97 11.79
C ALA A 167 14.90 -22.28 12.57
N GLY A 168 13.97 -22.65 13.44
CA GLY A 168 14.06 -23.82 14.30
C GLY A 168 15.06 -23.62 15.46
N PRO A 169 15.29 -24.67 16.26
CA PRO A 169 16.22 -24.59 17.38
C PRO A 169 17.67 -24.46 16.88
N ILE A 170 18.34 -23.40 17.34
CA ILE A 170 19.76 -23.17 17.14
C ILE A 170 20.49 -23.81 18.33
N ARG A 171 20.73 -25.12 18.28
CA ARG A 171 21.50 -25.88 19.29
C ARG A 171 22.47 -26.85 18.63
#